data_AF-A0A9E1SU53-F1
#
_entry.id   AF-A0A9E1SU53-F1
#
_cell.length_a   1.000
_cell.length_b   1.000
_cell.length_c   1.000
_cell.angle_alpha   90.00
_cell.angle_beta   90.00
_cell.angle_gamma   90.00
#
_symmetry.space_group_name_H-M   'P 1'
#
loop_
_entity.id
_entity.type
_entity.pdbx_description
1 polymer ?
#
loop_
_entity_poly.entity_id
_entity_poly.type
_entity_poly.pdbx_seq_one_letter_code
_entity_poly.pdbx_strand_id
1 'polypeptide(L)'
;MQHKTLFVFDIETVPDTDAVPNLTGFSDPDVPARRSELERYHLDITDGRNSFPRQPFHKVVAISFLEAEIQPAGSQEFYFLKELRTGGEAGFDEAQLLHGFFQYFERLRPRLVSFNGRGFDLPVLKYRAMVHGIASPWLHQAGDKWNSYSSRYSMDWHCDLMEQLSDYGASARVKLAEVCAAFGFPGKFGVDGSKVTDMIDGGDVQGVRDYCETDVLNTYLVYLRFMLHRGNIDTEAYNRAIADVITLIENEGVARPHLAAFMEAWGEASNNTFLL
;
A
#
# COMPACT_ATOMS: atom_id res chain seq x y z
N MET A 1 -13.77 -10.57 17.89
CA MET A 1 -12.92 -9.86 16.92
C MET A 1 -13.61 -8.56 16.56
N GLN A 2 -12.91 -7.43 16.65
CA GLN A 2 -13.52 -6.09 16.58
C GLN A 2 -13.81 -5.62 15.15
N HIS A 3 -12.97 -6.01 14.19
CA HIS A 3 -13.08 -5.59 12.79
C HIS A 3 -13.79 -6.65 11.95
N LYS A 4 -14.73 -6.21 11.10
CA LYS A 4 -15.43 -7.05 10.12
C LYS A 4 -14.91 -6.88 8.70
N THR A 5 -14.06 -5.88 8.50
CA THR A 5 -13.50 -5.52 7.20
C THR A 5 -12.00 -5.59 7.29
N LEU A 6 -11.40 -6.26 6.32
CA LEU A 6 -9.98 -6.23 6.01
C LEU A 6 -9.77 -5.17 4.92
N PHE A 7 -8.80 -4.30 5.11
CA PHE A 7 -8.45 -3.26 4.15
C PHE A 7 -6.95 -3.31 3.89
N VAL A 8 -6.57 -3.88 2.75
CA VAL A 8 -5.19 -3.93 2.27
C VAL A 8 -4.97 -2.74 1.37
N PHE A 9 -3.91 -1.96 1.58
CA PHE A 9 -3.70 -0.75 0.78
C PHE A 9 -2.22 -0.45 0.55
N ASP A 10 -2.00 0.38 -0.46
CA ASP A 10 -0.71 0.95 -0.85
C ASP A 10 -0.93 2.36 -1.41
N ILE A 11 0.11 3.18 -1.44
CA ILE A 11 0.08 4.52 -2.03
C ILE A 11 1.22 4.74 -3.01
N GLU A 12 0.95 5.52 -4.06
CA GLU A 12 2.01 6.05 -4.91
C GLU A 12 2.24 7.53 -4.66
N THR A 13 3.50 7.92 -4.73
CA THR A 13 3.92 9.29 -4.40
C THR A 13 4.95 9.85 -5.36
N VAL A 14 4.98 11.17 -5.46
CA VAL A 14 6.05 11.92 -6.13
C VAL A 14 6.70 12.89 -5.13
N PRO A 15 7.96 13.32 -5.35
CA PRO A 15 8.59 14.30 -4.48
C PRO A 15 7.81 15.62 -4.44
N ASP A 16 7.59 16.17 -3.24
CA ASP A 16 6.93 17.46 -3.04
C ASP A 16 7.90 18.62 -3.30
N THR A 17 7.91 19.09 -4.55
CA THR A 17 8.73 20.24 -4.96
C THR A 17 8.20 21.57 -4.43
N ASP A 18 6.96 21.68 -3.96
CA ASP A 18 6.42 22.94 -3.42
C ASP A 18 6.99 23.25 -2.03
N ALA A 19 7.44 22.22 -1.31
CA ALA A 19 8.08 22.38 -0.01
C ALA A 19 9.51 22.93 -0.12
N VAL A 20 10.17 22.78 -1.27
CA VAL A 20 11.61 23.07 -1.45
C VAL A 20 12.01 24.50 -1.09
N PRO A 21 11.31 25.56 -1.55
CA PRO A 21 11.67 26.93 -1.19
C PRO A 21 11.64 27.19 0.32
N ASN A 22 10.68 26.59 1.04
CA ASN A 22 10.57 26.73 2.49
C ASN A 22 11.58 25.85 3.26
N LEU A 23 11.99 24.72 2.67
CA LEU A 23 12.91 23.77 3.28
C LEU A 23 14.37 24.23 3.18
N THR A 24 14.79 24.66 1.99
CA THR A 24 16.22 24.92 1.70
C THR A 24 16.51 26.36 1.30
N GLY A 25 15.48 27.18 1.05
CA GLY A 25 15.63 28.52 0.48
C GLY A 25 15.86 28.54 -1.04
N PHE A 26 15.91 27.38 -1.69
CA PHE A 26 16.05 27.27 -3.14
C PHE A 26 14.74 27.65 -3.85
N SER A 27 14.74 28.78 -4.53
CA SER A 27 13.52 29.41 -5.07
C SER A 27 13.34 29.29 -6.58
N ASP A 28 14.20 28.56 -7.29
CA ASP A 28 14.03 28.32 -8.73
C ASP A 28 12.65 27.69 -9.00
N PRO A 29 11.83 28.22 -9.92
CA PRO A 29 10.52 27.63 -10.24
C PRO A 29 10.59 26.32 -11.03
N ASP A 30 11.73 25.95 -11.59
CA ASP A 30 11.88 24.72 -12.37
C ASP A 30 11.69 23.46 -11.49
N VAL A 31 10.73 22.62 -11.87
CA VAL A 31 10.34 21.42 -11.11
C VAL A 31 11.50 20.39 -11.05
N PRO A 32 12.16 20.03 -12.16
CA PRO A 32 13.37 19.20 -12.12
C PRO A 32 14.46 19.75 -11.18
N ALA A 33 14.78 21.05 -11.26
CA ALA A 33 15.77 21.67 -10.38
C ALA A 33 15.40 21.55 -8.90
N ARG A 34 14.12 21.75 -8.55
CA ARG A 34 13.61 21.54 -7.18
C ARG A 34 13.72 20.09 -6.73
N ARG A 35 13.48 19.11 -7.60
CA ARG A 35 13.67 17.69 -7.26
C ARG A 35 15.14 17.38 -6.97
N SER A 36 16.05 17.85 -7.80
CA SER A 36 17.50 17.68 -7.56
C SER A 36 17.95 18.35 -6.26
N GLU A 37 17.40 19.51 -5.92
CA GLU A 37 17.66 20.17 -4.64
C GLU A 37 17.14 19.36 -3.44
N LEU A 38 15.93 18.80 -3.55
CA LEU A 38 15.36 17.94 -2.51
C LEU A 38 16.18 16.66 -2.32
N GLU A 39 16.67 16.08 -3.41
CA GLU A 39 17.57 14.94 -3.41
C GLU A 39 18.89 15.28 -2.71
N ARG A 40 19.51 16.42 -3.09
CA ARG A 40 20.74 16.94 -2.48
C ARG A 40 20.57 17.13 -0.97
N TYR A 41 19.47 17.75 -0.55
CA TYR A 41 19.15 17.95 0.88
C TYR A 41 19.08 16.61 1.63
N HIS A 42 18.42 15.60 1.07
CA HIS A 42 18.30 14.28 1.73
C HIS A 42 19.61 13.50 1.77
N LEU A 43 20.44 13.61 0.72
CA LEU A 43 21.79 13.07 0.75
C LEU A 43 22.64 13.73 1.85
N ASP A 44 22.59 15.06 1.97
CA ASP A 44 23.37 15.81 2.97
C ASP A 44 23.01 15.37 4.41
N ILE A 45 21.72 15.34 4.75
CA ILE A 45 21.28 14.96 6.10
C ILE A 45 21.38 13.45 6.41
N THR A 46 21.82 12.64 5.44
CA THR A 46 22.03 11.19 5.60
C THR A 46 23.48 10.78 5.42
N ASP A 47 24.41 11.72 5.31
CA ASP A 47 25.83 11.49 5.00
C ASP A 47 26.02 10.71 3.68
N GLY A 48 25.22 11.04 2.67
CA GLY A 48 25.25 10.43 1.34
C GLY A 48 24.65 9.02 1.26
N ARG A 49 24.01 8.52 2.33
CA ARG A 49 23.50 7.13 2.37
C ARG A 49 22.15 6.96 1.70
N ASN A 50 21.28 7.97 1.72
CA ASN A 50 19.93 7.83 1.20
C ASN A 50 19.39 9.17 0.67
N SER A 51 19.11 9.22 -0.64
CA SER A 51 18.50 10.36 -1.32
C SER A 51 16.97 10.37 -1.26
N PHE A 52 16.35 9.26 -0.82
CA PHE A 52 14.89 9.14 -0.79
C PHE A 52 14.28 10.18 0.15
N PRO A 53 13.29 10.98 -0.30
CA PRO A 53 12.71 12.01 0.55
C PRO A 53 12.09 11.43 1.82
N ARG A 54 12.15 12.19 2.91
CA ARG A 54 11.40 11.87 4.13
C ARG A 54 9.92 12.12 3.89
N GLN A 55 9.07 11.44 4.65
CA GLN A 55 7.63 11.33 4.46
C GLN A 55 6.88 12.68 4.29
N PRO A 56 7.22 13.79 4.97
CA PRO A 56 6.58 15.08 4.71
C PRO A 56 6.76 15.63 3.29
N PHE A 57 7.80 15.19 2.58
CA PHE A 57 8.23 15.71 1.29
C PHE A 57 7.78 14.84 0.11
N HIS A 58 6.65 14.17 0.27
CA HIS A 58 5.98 13.39 -0.76
C HIS A 58 4.60 13.98 -1.03
N LYS A 59 4.13 13.98 -2.28
CA LYS A 59 2.73 14.18 -2.63
C LYS A 59 2.11 12.85 -3.05
N VAL A 60 0.88 12.59 -2.62
CA VAL A 60 0.14 11.38 -2.98
C VAL A 60 -0.49 11.55 -4.35
N VAL A 61 -0.25 10.57 -5.24
CA VAL A 61 -0.79 10.56 -6.63
C VAL A 61 -1.73 9.39 -6.89
N ALA A 62 -1.62 8.31 -6.13
CA ALA A 62 -2.60 7.22 -6.14
C ALA A 62 -2.73 6.60 -4.74
N ILE A 63 -3.91 6.07 -4.44
CA ILE A 63 -4.17 5.24 -3.26
C ILE A 63 -5.02 4.08 -3.74
N SER A 64 -4.46 2.87 -3.73
CA SER A 64 -5.17 1.66 -4.11
C SER A 64 -5.47 0.81 -2.89
N PHE A 65 -6.54 0.03 -2.98
CA PHE A 65 -6.90 -0.88 -1.90
C PHE A 65 -7.71 -2.08 -2.36
N LEU A 66 -7.64 -3.12 -1.53
CA LEU A 66 -8.48 -4.30 -1.58
C LEU A 66 -9.28 -4.38 -0.28
N GLU A 67 -10.60 -4.49 -0.44
CA GLU A 67 -11.53 -4.72 0.66
C GLU A 67 -11.95 -6.18 0.68
N ALA A 68 -11.90 -6.81 1.86
CA ALA A 68 -12.47 -8.13 2.10
C ALA A 68 -13.29 -8.14 3.40
N GLU A 69 -14.33 -8.96 3.45
CA GLU A 69 -15.06 -9.22 4.69
C GLU A 69 -14.33 -10.28 5.51
N ILE A 70 -14.17 -10.02 6.81
CA ILE A 70 -13.64 -10.97 7.78
C ILE A 70 -14.82 -11.69 8.42
N GLN A 71 -14.93 -13.00 8.17
CA GLN A 71 -15.92 -13.86 8.81
C GLN A 71 -15.22 -14.77 9.84
N PRO A 72 -15.49 -14.59 11.13
CA PRO A 72 -14.93 -15.47 12.17
C PRO A 72 -15.49 -16.89 12.10
N ALA A 73 -14.62 -17.88 12.31
CA ALA A 73 -14.95 -19.29 12.44
C ALA A 73 -14.16 -19.91 13.62
N GLY A 74 -14.69 -19.74 14.83
CA GLY A 74 -13.99 -20.18 16.05
C GLY A 74 -12.72 -19.37 16.29
N SER A 75 -11.56 -20.04 16.31
CA SER A 75 -10.24 -19.39 16.39
C SER A 75 -9.68 -18.98 15.03
N GLN A 76 -10.37 -19.32 13.95
CA GLN A 76 -9.97 -19.03 12.58
C GLN A 76 -10.85 -17.94 11.95
N GLU A 77 -10.44 -17.50 10.78
CA GLU A 77 -11.09 -16.48 9.98
C GLU A 77 -11.25 -16.97 8.53
N PHE A 78 -12.29 -16.48 7.86
CA PHE A 78 -12.42 -16.51 6.41
C PHE A 78 -12.35 -15.08 5.89
N TYR A 79 -11.71 -14.89 4.74
CA TYR A 79 -11.71 -13.62 4.03
C TYR A 79 -12.48 -13.77 2.73
N PHE A 80 -13.48 -12.91 2.52
CA PHE A 80 -14.27 -12.86 1.30
C PHE A 80 -13.99 -11.56 0.57
N LEU A 81 -13.33 -11.64 -0.59
CA LEU A 81 -12.96 -10.46 -1.36
C LEU A 81 -14.24 -9.71 -1.79
N LYS A 82 -14.26 -8.39 -1.59
CA LYS A 82 -15.37 -7.52 -2.00
C LYS A 82 -15.02 -6.71 -3.23
N GLU A 83 -13.87 -6.02 -3.21
CA GLU A 83 -13.42 -5.20 -4.33
C GLU A 83 -11.90 -4.96 -4.28
N LEU A 84 -11.32 -4.72 -5.46
CA LEU A 84 -9.99 -4.13 -5.65
C LEU A 84 -10.17 -2.85 -6.46
N ARG A 85 -9.79 -1.69 -5.92
CA ARG A 85 -9.87 -0.44 -6.66
C ARG A 85 -8.86 0.61 -6.22
N THR A 86 -8.61 1.55 -7.12
CA THR A 86 -7.95 2.81 -6.81
C THR A 86 -8.96 3.88 -6.43
N GLY A 87 -8.69 4.61 -5.35
CA GLY A 87 -9.52 5.71 -4.89
C GLY A 87 -9.58 6.89 -5.86
N GLY A 88 -10.69 7.63 -5.84
CA GLY A 88 -10.92 8.80 -6.68
C GLY A 88 -10.98 8.49 -8.18
N GLU A 89 -10.94 9.54 -9.00
CA GLU A 89 -10.87 9.48 -10.45
C GLU A 89 -9.51 10.00 -10.93
N ALA A 90 -9.12 9.73 -12.19
CA ALA A 90 -7.81 10.15 -12.72
C ALA A 90 -7.57 11.67 -12.68
N GLY A 91 -8.63 12.48 -12.63
CA GLY A 91 -8.56 13.94 -12.53
C GLY A 91 -8.63 14.51 -11.10
N PHE A 92 -8.72 13.67 -10.07
CA PHE A 92 -8.77 14.16 -8.69
C PHE A 92 -7.44 14.78 -8.30
N ASP A 93 -7.49 15.91 -7.59
CA ASP A 93 -6.32 16.43 -6.92
C ASP A 93 -6.01 15.64 -5.63
N GLU A 94 -4.83 15.89 -5.06
CA GLU A 94 -4.37 15.22 -3.85
C GLU A 94 -5.33 15.42 -2.67
N ALA A 95 -5.92 16.61 -2.51
CA ALA A 95 -6.81 16.92 -1.40
C ALA A 95 -8.10 16.09 -1.49
N GLN A 96 -8.69 15.98 -2.68
CA GLN A 96 -9.86 15.15 -2.95
C GLN A 96 -9.57 13.67 -2.69
N LEU A 97 -8.42 13.18 -3.15
CA LEU A 97 -7.99 11.79 -2.96
C LEU A 97 -7.83 11.45 -1.47
N LEU A 98 -7.12 12.30 -0.72
CA LEU A 98 -6.91 12.12 0.73
C LEU A 98 -8.22 12.20 1.50
N HIS A 99 -9.07 13.19 1.19
CA HIS A 99 -10.35 13.34 1.86
C HIS A 99 -11.24 12.10 1.65
N GLY A 100 -11.32 11.62 0.40
CA GLY A 100 -12.02 10.38 0.07
C GLY A 100 -11.47 9.17 0.83
N PHE A 101 -10.15 9.03 0.91
CA PHE A 101 -9.51 7.94 1.66
C PHE A 101 -9.85 7.98 3.15
N PHE A 102 -9.64 9.12 3.83
CA PHE A 102 -9.90 9.20 5.27
C PHE A 102 -11.37 9.03 5.62
N GLN A 103 -12.30 9.53 4.80
CA GLN A 103 -13.73 9.29 4.98
C GLN A 103 -14.11 7.83 4.79
N TYR A 104 -13.56 7.17 3.76
CA TYR A 104 -13.81 5.75 3.50
C TYR A 104 -13.27 4.88 4.64
N PHE A 105 -12.06 5.18 5.08
CA PHE A 105 -11.39 4.47 6.16
C PHE A 105 -12.12 4.65 7.50
N GLU A 106 -12.60 5.87 7.81
CA GLU A 106 -13.43 6.13 9.01
C GLU A 106 -14.71 5.32 9.04
N ARG A 107 -15.37 5.21 7.88
CA ARG A 107 -16.64 4.49 7.75
C ARG A 107 -16.46 3.00 7.98
N LEU A 108 -15.39 2.43 7.43
CA LEU A 108 -15.13 1.00 7.52
C LEU A 108 -14.58 0.58 8.89
N ARG A 109 -13.75 1.42 9.53
CA ARG A 109 -12.94 1.06 10.71
C ARG A 109 -12.32 -0.36 10.58
N PRO A 110 -11.59 -0.65 9.50
CA PRO A 110 -11.12 -1.98 9.15
C PRO A 110 -9.89 -2.41 9.96
N ARG A 111 -9.56 -3.70 9.90
CA ARG A 111 -8.20 -4.17 10.09
C ARG A 111 -7.38 -3.73 8.89
N LEU A 112 -6.41 -2.86 9.13
CA LEU A 112 -5.54 -2.32 8.09
C LEU A 112 -4.39 -3.28 7.80
N VAL A 113 -4.06 -3.49 6.53
CA VAL A 113 -2.88 -4.26 6.10
C VAL A 113 -2.10 -3.47 5.07
N SER A 114 -0.77 -3.47 5.19
CA SER A 114 0.14 -2.80 4.26
C SER A 114 1.49 -3.49 4.26
N PHE A 115 2.34 -3.20 3.28
CA PHE A 115 3.76 -3.56 3.32
C PHE A 115 4.61 -2.31 3.58
N ASN A 116 5.21 -2.17 4.77
CA ASN A 116 5.91 -0.94 5.21
C ASN A 116 5.01 0.31 5.36
N GLY A 117 3.69 0.15 5.35
CA GLY A 117 2.76 1.28 5.51
C GLY A 117 2.83 2.01 6.85
N ARG A 118 3.38 1.40 7.91
CA ARG A 118 3.66 2.12 9.16
C ARG A 118 4.88 3.03 9.02
N GLY A 119 5.88 2.59 8.26
CA GLY A 119 7.13 3.32 8.05
C GLY A 119 7.03 4.41 6.98
N PHE A 120 6.09 4.28 6.04
CA PHE A 120 5.99 5.18 4.89
C PHE A 120 4.57 5.70 4.65
N ASP A 121 3.64 4.84 4.24
CA ASP A 121 2.34 5.21 3.68
C ASP A 121 1.47 6.02 4.66
N LEU A 122 1.18 5.48 5.84
CA LEU A 122 0.39 6.19 6.86
C LEU A 122 1.04 7.50 7.31
N PRO A 123 2.35 7.57 7.59
CA PRO A 123 3.02 8.85 7.82
C PRO A 123 2.84 9.86 6.68
N VAL A 124 3.04 9.47 5.41
CA VAL A 124 2.82 10.36 4.26
C VAL A 124 1.38 10.85 4.24
N LEU A 125 0.41 9.93 4.29
CA LEU A 125 -1.02 10.26 4.31
C LEU A 125 -1.39 11.24 5.43
N LYS A 126 -0.83 11.07 6.62
CA LYS A 126 -1.05 11.98 7.76
C LYS A 126 -0.46 13.36 7.51
N TYR A 127 0.78 13.46 7.04
CA TYR A 127 1.38 14.75 6.71
C TYR A 127 0.58 15.47 5.63
N ARG A 128 0.18 14.75 4.58
CA ARG A 128 -0.58 15.34 3.47
C ARG A 128 -2.00 15.70 3.85
N ALA A 129 -2.66 14.94 4.71
CA ALA A 129 -3.92 15.35 5.33
C ALA A 129 -3.76 16.67 6.10
N MET A 130 -2.70 16.82 6.88
CA MET A 130 -2.45 18.06 7.63
C MET A 130 -2.12 19.25 6.72
N VAL A 131 -1.37 19.04 5.64
CA VAL A 131 -1.12 20.07 4.61
C VAL A 131 -2.43 20.58 4.02
N HIS A 132 -3.40 19.69 3.77
CA HIS A 132 -4.71 20.02 3.20
C HIS A 132 -5.79 20.34 4.26
N GLY A 133 -5.44 20.41 5.55
CA GLY A 133 -6.39 20.72 6.62
C GLY A 133 -7.46 19.65 6.87
N ILE A 134 -7.22 18.40 6.46
CA ILE A 134 -8.15 17.29 6.60
C ILE A 134 -8.04 16.71 8.02
N ALA A 135 -9.12 16.81 8.78
CA ALA A 135 -9.20 16.27 10.14
C ALA A 135 -9.54 14.77 10.12
N SER A 136 -8.82 14.00 10.95
CA SER A 136 -9.06 12.56 11.14
C SER A 136 -8.97 12.16 12.63
N PRO A 137 -9.78 12.77 13.53
CA PRO A 137 -9.66 12.55 14.97
C PRO A 137 -9.91 11.08 15.35
N TRP A 138 -10.79 10.40 14.61
CA TRP A 138 -11.11 8.99 14.83
C TRP A 138 -9.88 8.09 14.70
N LEU A 139 -8.92 8.40 13.81
CA LEU A 139 -7.71 7.61 13.62
C LEU A 139 -6.83 7.60 14.89
N HIS A 140 -6.88 8.69 15.65
CA HIS A 140 -6.09 8.88 16.87
C HIS A 140 -6.85 8.47 18.15
N GLN A 141 -8.17 8.45 18.09
CA GLN A 141 -9.04 8.17 19.25
C GLN A 141 -9.64 6.77 19.24
N ALA A 142 -9.58 6.05 18.11
CA ALA A 142 -10.11 4.71 18.01
C ALA A 142 -9.28 3.72 18.83
N GLY A 143 -9.97 2.92 19.64
CA GLY A 143 -9.38 1.84 20.41
C GLY A 143 -8.92 2.27 21.80
N ASP A 144 -7.85 1.65 22.28
CA ASP A 144 -7.22 1.94 23.58
C ASP A 144 -5.69 2.06 23.44
N LYS A 145 -4.99 2.25 24.57
CA LYS A 145 -3.53 2.41 24.62
C LYS A 145 -2.76 1.27 23.93
N TRP A 146 -3.29 0.05 23.96
CA TRP A 146 -2.66 -1.15 23.45
C TRP A 146 -3.20 -1.57 22.08
N ASN A 147 -4.46 -1.24 21.80
CA ASN A 147 -5.19 -1.65 20.61
C ASN A 147 -5.69 -0.43 19.85
N SER A 148 -4.93 0.04 18.86
CA SER A 148 -5.26 1.20 18.02
C SER A 148 -4.48 1.14 16.72
N TYR A 149 -4.83 1.98 15.73
CA TYR A 149 -4.04 2.13 14.50
C TYR A 149 -2.59 2.64 14.73
N SER A 150 -2.35 3.28 15.87
CA SER A 150 -1.02 3.75 16.27
C SER A 150 -0.21 2.69 17.02
N SER A 151 -0.87 1.65 17.52
CA SER A 151 -0.24 0.60 18.32
C SER A 151 0.54 -0.36 17.43
N ARG A 152 1.88 -0.24 17.49
CA ARG A 152 2.82 -1.02 16.66
C ARG A 152 2.56 -2.54 16.65
N TYR A 153 2.25 -3.10 17.82
CA TYR A 153 2.10 -4.54 18.02
C TYR A 153 0.64 -5.03 17.90
N SER A 154 -0.30 -4.15 17.55
CA SER A 154 -1.72 -4.50 17.41
C SER A 154 -2.03 -4.84 15.95
N MET A 155 -1.65 -6.05 15.53
CA MET A 155 -1.84 -6.50 14.15
C MET A 155 -3.31 -6.55 13.73
N ASP A 156 -4.21 -6.74 14.69
CA ASP A 156 -5.65 -6.73 14.46
C ASP A 156 -6.17 -5.36 14.02
N TRP A 157 -5.42 -4.29 14.33
CA TRP A 157 -5.71 -2.91 13.91
C TRP A 157 -4.91 -2.52 12.68
N HIS A 158 -3.58 -2.71 12.72
CA HIS A 158 -2.71 -2.47 11.57
C HIS A 158 -1.60 -3.52 11.50
N CYS A 159 -1.75 -4.44 10.55
CA CYS A 159 -0.74 -5.42 10.19
C CYS A 159 0.20 -4.84 9.13
N ASP A 160 1.35 -4.31 9.56
CA ASP A 160 2.45 -4.01 8.65
C ASP A 160 3.27 -5.28 8.40
N LEU A 161 3.15 -5.84 7.19
CA LEU A 161 3.79 -7.12 6.84
C LEU A 161 5.32 -7.06 6.91
N MET A 162 5.93 -5.92 6.61
CA MET A 162 7.39 -5.80 6.71
C MET A 162 7.83 -5.87 8.18
N GLU A 163 7.07 -5.28 9.10
CA GLU A 163 7.33 -5.44 10.54
C GLU A 163 7.07 -6.86 11.02
N GLN A 164 5.97 -7.49 10.59
CA GLN A 164 5.64 -8.85 11.01
C GLN A 164 6.68 -9.87 10.52
N LEU A 165 7.04 -9.82 9.24
CA LEU A 165 7.98 -10.77 8.64
C LEU A 165 9.42 -10.56 9.10
N SER A 166 9.78 -9.35 9.52
CA SER A 166 11.11 -9.05 10.06
C SER A 166 11.23 -9.28 11.58
N ASP A 167 10.20 -9.83 12.23
CA ASP A 167 10.10 -9.90 13.69
C ASP A 167 10.42 -8.55 14.36
N TYR A 168 9.78 -7.50 13.85
CA TYR A 168 9.95 -6.11 14.27
C TYR A 168 11.39 -5.55 14.11
N GLY A 169 12.19 -6.17 13.23
CA GLY A 169 13.57 -5.83 12.95
C GLY A 169 14.60 -6.77 13.60
N ALA A 170 14.17 -7.91 14.15
CA ALA A 170 15.10 -8.96 14.58
C ALA A 170 15.79 -9.65 13.38
N SER A 171 15.14 -9.64 12.20
CA SER A 171 15.74 -10.02 10.92
C SER A 171 15.72 -8.85 9.93
N ALA A 172 16.30 -9.07 8.75
CA ALA A 172 16.36 -8.05 7.71
C ALA A 172 14.96 -7.60 7.27
N ARG A 173 14.78 -6.29 7.11
CA ARG A 173 13.62 -5.74 6.43
C ARG A 173 13.87 -5.86 4.93
N VAL A 174 13.04 -6.66 4.27
CA VAL A 174 13.12 -6.96 2.83
C VAL A 174 12.00 -6.23 2.08
N LYS A 175 12.18 -6.05 0.77
CA LYS A 175 11.17 -5.46 -0.12
C LYS A 175 10.05 -6.44 -0.41
N LEU A 176 8.85 -5.93 -0.75
CA LEU A 176 7.71 -6.76 -1.16
C LEU A 176 8.09 -7.73 -2.29
N ALA A 177 8.81 -7.24 -3.30
CA ALA A 177 9.29 -8.07 -4.41
C ALA A 177 10.18 -9.25 -3.98
N GLU A 178 11.00 -9.07 -2.93
CA GLU A 178 11.85 -10.16 -2.42
C GLU A 178 11.00 -11.23 -1.73
N VAL A 179 9.97 -10.83 -0.99
CA VAL A 179 9.01 -11.76 -0.37
C VAL A 179 8.19 -12.49 -1.45
N CYS A 180 7.69 -11.76 -2.45
CA CYS A 180 6.95 -12.35 -3.56
C CYS A 180 7.79 -13.39 -4.32
N ALA A 181 9.05 -13.07 -4.61
CA ALA A 181 9.97 -14.01 -5.26
C ALA A 181 10.16 -15.29 -4.44
N ALA A 182 10.25 -15.18 -3.11
CA ALA A 182 10.36 -16.35 -2.23
C ALA A 182 9.07 -17.18 -2.15
N PHE A 183 7.90 -16.54 -2.31
CA PHE A 183 6.59 -17.18 -2.16
C PHE A 183 5.96 -17.65 -3.49
N GLY A 184 6.58 -17.36 -4.63
CA GLY A 184 6.03 -17.67 -5.96
C GLY A 184 4.88 -16.74 -6.35
N PHE A 185 4.94 -15.47 -5.94
CA PHE A 185 3.99 -14.41 -6.32
C PHE A 185 4.64 -13.47 -7.33
N PRO A 186 3.85 -12.70 -8.13
CA PRO A 186 4.38 -11.88 -9.21
C PRO A 186 5.49 -10.91 -8.79
N GLY A 187 5.32 -10.27 -7.62
CA GLY A 187 6.21 -9.18 -7.21
C GLY A 187 6.17 -8.05 -8.24
N LYS A 188 7.34 -7.52 -8.61
CA LYS A 188 7.45 -6.48 -9.65
C LYS A 188 7.45 -7.10 -11.04
N PHE A 189 6.43 -6.78 -11.83
CA PHE A 189 6.36 -7.10 -13.26
C PHE A 189 5.88 -5.85 -14.01
N GLY A 190 6.49 -5.56 -15.17
CA GLY A 190 6.16 -4.37 -15.96
C GLY A 190 6.73 -3.05 -15.39
N VAL A 191 5.90 -2.26 -14.72
CA VAL A 191 6.24 -0.92 -14.19
C VAL A 191 7.05 -1.03 -12.90
N ASP A 192 8.01 -0.13 -12.71
CA ASP A 192 8.81 -0.02 -11.48
C ASP A 192 8.46 1.30 -10.80
N GLY A 193 8.23 1.30 -9.48
CA GLY A 193 7.98 2.51 -8.67
C GLY A 193 9.01 3.64 -8.87
N SER A 194 10.24 3.33 -9.30
CA SER A 194 11.22 4.36 -9.71
C SER A 194 10.77 5.24 -10.89
N LYS A 195 9.80 4.76 -11.69
CA LYS A 195 9.25 5.46 -12.86
C LYS A 195 8.00 6.29 -12.54
N VAL A 196 7.47 6.23 -11.32
CA VAL A 196 6.21 6.91 -10.96
C VAL A 196 6.29 8.41 -11.21
N THR A 197 7.43 9.04 -10.90
CA THR A 197 7.64 10.47 -11.18
C THR A 197 7.59 10.75 -12.69
N ASP A 198 8.29 9.96 -13.50
CA ASP A 198 8.32 10.13 -14.96
C ASP A 198 6.94 9.89 -15.59
N MET A 199 6.18 8.91 -15.08
CA MET A 199 4.82 8.62 -15.54
C MET A 199 3.87 9.78 -15.25
N ILE A 200 3.90 10.31 -14.02
CA ILE A 200 3.07 11.47 -13.64
C ILE A 200 3.46 12.70 -14.47
N ASP A 201 4.75 12.96 -14.68
CA ASP A 201 5.21 14.07 -15.53
C ASP A 201 4.78 13.89 -16.99
N GLY A 202 4.74 12.66 -17.47
CA GLY A 202 4.23 12.29 -18.78
C GLY A 202 2.70 12.26 -18.90
N GLY A 203 1.97 12.49 -17.80
CA GLY A 203 0.51 12.45 -17.75
C GLY A 203 -0.10 11.04 -17.68
N ASP A 204 0.71 10.00 -17.48
CA ASP A 204 0.27 8.60 -17.33
C ASP A 204 -0.17 8.29 -15.89
N VAL A 205 -1.23 8.99 -15.45
CA VAL A 205 -1.83 8.78 -14.14
C VAL A 205 -2.47 7.40 -14.04
N GLN A 206 -3.09 6.92 -15.13
CA GLN A 206 -3.76 5.61 -15.13
C GLN A 206 -2.75 4.47 -14.91
N GLY A 207 -1.59 4.50 -15.58
CA GLY A 207 -0.55 3.49 -15.37
C GLY A 207 -0.04 3.43 -13.92
N VAL A 208 0.06 4.58 -13.24
CA VAL A 208 0.43 4.63 -11.81
C VAL A 208 -0.66 4.02 -10.93
N ARG A 209 -1.93 4.28 -11.22
CA ARG A 209 -3.08 3.69 -10.50
C ARG A 209 -3.12 2.17 -10.69
N ASP A 210 -2.93 1.71 -11.93
CA ASP A 210 -2.88 0.29 -12.28
C ASP A 210 -1.73 -0.43 -11.55
N TYR A 211 -0.54 0.19 -11.51
CA TYR A 211 0.61 -0.32 -10.77
C TYR A 211 0.35 -0.40 -9.25
N CYS A 212 -0.26 0.63 -8.66
CA CYS A 212 -0.58 0.61 -7.23
C CYS A 212 -1.58 -0.52 -6.87
N GLU A 213 -2.51 -0.86 -7.77
CA GLU A 213 -3.41 -2.00 -7.57
C GLU A 213 -2.70 -3.36 -7.61
N THR A 214 -1.65 -3.52 -8.42
CA THR A 214 -0.87 -4.77 -8.45
C THR A 214 -0.03 -4.94 -7.19
N ASP A 215 0.51 -3.86 -6.61
CA ASP A 215 1.22 -3.90 -5.32
C ASP A 215 0.26 -4.22 -4.15
N VAL A 216 -0.99 -3.73 -4.20
CA VAL A 216 -2.05 -4.16 -3.26
C VAL A 216 -2.36 -5.65 -3.38
N LEU A 217 -2.49 -6.18 -4.60
CA LEU A 217 -2.71 -7.61 -4.82
C LEU A 217 -1.56 -8.45 -4.27
N ASN A 218 -0.31 -8.10 -4.58
CA ASN A 218 0.88 -8.74 -4.02
C ASN A 218 0.86 -8.71 -2.48
N THR A 219 0.54 -7.55 -1.89
CA THR A 219 0.44 -7.38 -0.43
C THR A 219 -0.63 -8.30 0.16
N TYR A 220 -1.79 -8.44 -0.50
CA TYR A 220 -2.85 -9.34 -0.05
C TYR A 220 -2.43 -10.82 -0.14
N LEU A 221 -1.79 -11.25 -1.23
CA LEU A 221 -1.28 -12.62 -1.37
C LEU A 221 -0.27 -12.97 -0.27
N VAL A 222 0.65 -12.05 0.04
CA VAL A 222 1.60 -12.19 1.15
C VAL A 222 0.86 -12.25 2.49
N TYR A 223 -0.15 -11.40 2.70
CA TYR A 223 -0.98 -11.44 3.90
C TYR A 223 -1.66 -12.80 4.08
N LEU A 224 -2.30 -13.35 3.03
CA LEU A 224 -2.94 -14.66 3.08
C LEU A 224 -1.94 -15.76 3.48
N ARG A 225 -0.75 -15.76 2.88
CA ARG A 225 0.31 -16.73 3.21
C ARG A 225 0.76 -16.61 4.67
N PHE A 226 0.89 -15.38 5.16
CA PHE A 226 1.25 -15.11 6.55
C PHE A 226 0.16 -15.55 7.54
N MET A 227 -1.11 -15.26 7.24
CA MET A 227 -2.24 -15.67 8.09
C MET A 227 -2.41 -17.20 8.12
N LEU A 228 -2.15 -17.89 7.02
CA LEU A 228 -2.10 -19.35 6.97
C LEU A 228 -0.99 -19.89 7.88
N HIS A 229 0.22 -19.34 7.75
CA HIS A 229 1.37 -19.77 8.57
C HIS A 229 1.10 -19.60 10.08
N ARG A 230 0.39 -18.53 10.46
CA ARG A 230 -0.02 -18.28 11.84
C ARG A 230 -1.18 -19.16 12.34
N GLY A 231 -1.85 -19.90 11.45
CA GLY A 231 -3.04 -20.68 11.77
C GLY A 231 -4.29 -19.83 12.00
N ASN A 232 -4.26 -18.54 11.62
CA ASN A 232 -5.44 -17.68 11.67
C ASN A 232 -6.44 -18.05 10.58
N ILE A 233 -5.97 -18.61 9.46
CA ILE A 233 -6.79 -19.27 8.44
C ILE A 233 -6.21 -20.67 8.21
N ASP A 234 -7.03 -21.63 7.79
CA ASP A 234 -6.53 -22.93 7.31
C ASP A 234 -6.33 -22.95 5.80
N THR A 235 -5.90 -24.10 5.27
CA THR A 235 -5.70 -24.31 3.84
C THR A 235 -7.01 -24.14 3.04
N GLU A 236 -8.17 -24.51 3.60
CA GLU A 236 -9.44 -24.31 2.90
C GLU A 236 -9.75 -22.81 2.76
N ALA A 237 -9.66 -22.06 3.85
CA ALA A 237 -9.87 -20.62 3.87
C ALA A 237 -8.85 -19.88 3.00
N TYR A 238 -7.58 -20.30 3.01
CA TYR A 238 -6.55 -19.77 2.12
C TYR A 238 -6.91 -20.01 0.65
N ASN A 239 -7.18 -21.26 0.26
CA ASN A 239 -7.49 -21.61 -1.13
C ASN A 239 -8.77 -20.92 -1.63
N ARG A 240 -9.75 -20.71 -0.75
CA ARG A 240 -10.96 -19.94 -1.07
C ARG A 240 -10.63 -18.47 -1.34
N ALA A 241 -9.85 -17.83 -0.47
CA ALA A 241 -9.44 -16.44 -0.68
C ALA A 241 -8.58 -16.26 -1.94
N ILE A 242 -7.75 -17.24 -2.30
CA ILE A 242 -7.02 -17.26 -3.57
C ILE A 242 -7.98 -17.41 -4.76
N ALA A 243 -8.97 -18.30 -4.67
CA ALA A 243 -9.96 -18.48 -5.73
C ALA A 243 -10.78 -17.19 -5.98
N ASP A 244 -11.09 -16.42 -4.93
CA ASP A 244 -11.73 -15.11 -5.06
C ASP A 244 -10.87 -14.12 -5.86
N VAL A 245 -9.54 -14.09 -5.62
CA VAL A 245 -8.60 -13.23 -6.38
C VAL A 245 -8.57 -13.66 -7.85
N ILE A 246 -8.46 -14.96 -8.12
CA ILE A 246 -8.47 -15.50 -9.48
C ILE A 246 -9.77 -15.12 -10.20
N THR A 247 -10.90 -15.33 -9.54
CA THR A 247 -12.23 -15.01 -10.09
C THR A 247 -12.38 -13.51 -10.38
N LEU A 248 -11.87 -12.64 -9.50
CA LEU A 248 -11.85 -11.19 -9.75
C LEU A 248 -11.06 -10.88 -11.02
N ILE A 249 -9.84 -11.44 -11.16
CA ILE A 249 -8.99 -11.16 -12.31
C ILE A 249 -9.59 -11.72 -13.61
N GLU A 250 -10.17 -12.92 -13.58
CA GLU A 250 -10.85 -13.52 -14.74
C GLU A 250 -12.05 -12.69 -15.20
N ASN A 251 -12.83 -12.14 -14.26
CA ASN A 251 -13.99 -11.32 -14.58
C ASN A 251 -13.62 -9.93 -15.09
N GLU A 252 -12.54 -9.34 -14.58
CA GLU A 252 -12.21 -7.94 -14.81
C GLU A 252 -11.02 -7.72 -15.75
N GLY A 253 -10.19 -8.73 -15.99
CA GLY A 253 -8.91 -8.60 -16.71
C GLY A 253 -9.05 -8.14 -18.16
N VAL A 254 -10.21 -8.36 -18.80
CA VAL A 254 -10.50 -7.81 -20.12
C VAL A 254 -10.66 -6.28 -20.09
N ALA A 255 -11.32 -5.75 -19.06
CA ALA A 255 -11.53 -4.32 -18.88
C ALA A 255 -10.34 -3.63 -18.17
N ARG A 256 -9.55 -4.39 -17.41
CA ARG A 256 -8.40 -3.95 -16.60
C ARG A 256 -7.16 -4.79 -17.00
N PRO A 257 -6.48 -4.46 -18.12
CA PRO A 257 -5.44 -5.31 -18.69
C PRO A 257 -4.25 -5.58 -17.77
N HIS A 258 -3.94 -4.68 -16.83
CA HIS A 258 -2.91 -4.89 -15.81
C HIS A 258 -3.22 -6.06 -14.88
N LEU A 259 -4.50 -6.38 -14.66
CA LEU A 259 -4.90 -7.57 -13.90
C LEU A 259 -4.65 -8.85 -14.71
N ALA A 260 -4.94 -8.84 -16.01
CA ALA A 260 -4.59 -9.98 -16.87
C ALA A 260 -3.07 -10.22 -16.89
N ALA A 261 -2.28 -9.14 -17.01
CA ALA A 261 -0.83 -9.21 -16.91
C ALA A 261 -0.36 -9.72 -15.53
N PHE A 262 -1.05 -9.34 -14.45
CA PHE A 262 -0.78 -9.87 -13.11
C PHE A 262 -0.98 -11.39 -13.06
N MET A 263 -2.06 -11.90 -13.65
CA MET A 263 -2.34 -13.34 -13.69
C MET A 263 -1.28 -14.11 -14.48
N GLU A 264 -0.85 -13.59 -15.62
CA GLU A 264 0.23 -14.19 -16.42
C GLU A 264 1.54 -14.24 -15.62
N ALA A 265 1.95 -13.11 -15.03
CA ALA A 265 3.14 -13.05 -14.18
C ALA A 265 3.04 -13.99 -12.97
N TRP A 266 1.83 -14.16 -12.41
CA TRP A 266 1.62 -15.10 -11.31
C TRP A 266 1.74 -16.56 -11.78
N GLY A 267 1.21 -16.87 -12.96
CA GLY A 267 1.37 -18.17 -13.60
C GLY A 267 2.84 -18.51 -13.83
N GLU A 268 3.64 -17.55 -14.30
CA GLU A 268 5.10 -17.72 -14.47
C GLU A 268 5.81 -17.93 -13.12
N ALA A 269 5.52 -17.09 -12.12
CA ALA A 269 6.17 -17.16 -10.81
C ALA A 269 5.84 -18.45 -10.02
N SER A 270 4.66 -19.03 -10.25
CA SER A 270 4.13 -20.19 -9.52
C SER A 270 4.09 -21.48 -10.34
N ASN A 271 4.54 -21.47 -11.59
CA ASN A 271 4.31 -22.56 -12.55
C ASN A 271 2.81 -22.95 -12.65
N ASN A 272 1.93 -21.95 -12.70
CA ASN A 272 0.47 -22.09 -12.69
C ASN A 272 -0.09 -22.88 -11.49
N THR A 273 0.62 -22.87 -10.36
CA THR A 273 0.20 -23.53 -9.11
C THR A 273 -0.18 -22.49 -8.07
N PHE A 274 -1.44 -22.05 -8.12
CA PHE A 274 -1.93 -20.95 -7.28
C PHE A 274 -2.39 -21.39 -5.89
N LEU A 275 -2.94 -22.59 -5.79
CA LEU A 275 -3.51 -23.18 -4.57
C LEU A 275 -2.49 -24.07 -3.84
N LEU A 276 -2.75 -24.36 -2.57
CA LEU A 276 -1.98 -25.28 -1.73
C LEU A 276 -2.69 -26.59 -1.45
#